data_AF-A0A4Y7MKP3-F1
#
_entry.id   AF-A0A4Y7MKP3-F1
#
_cell.length_a   1.000
_cell.length_b   1.000
_cell.length_c   1.000
_cell.angle_alpha   90.00
_cell.angle_beta   90.00
_cell.angle_gamma   90.00
#
_symmetry.space_group_name_H-M   'P 1'
#
loop_
_entity.id
_entity.type
_entity.pdbx_description
1 polymer ?
#
loop_
_entity_poly.entity_id
_entity_poly.type
_entity_poly.pdbx_seq_one_letter_code
_entity_poly.pdbx_strand_id
1 'polypeptide(L)'
;MKLDRFQVVVNNVNHEDPLNSAIRSENIVKQIEDLVEVIRDDIAKNNAIVEEKNALSKRQQPQSALPSSAVMPITSSAVKQEHRNDQLGCLEKKTCDSNGGDEDLDFVRREDLVVYSQLQAELRQYEANTVAFSGDLSLKTLRFELQKAVLHPVNEISDQSGQHLQDKLDRLRSLLQGNAVHVGSRMVRATEHPGGLEYCTNLLARRLVAQGEDQVNVNPKAAFPIAAIITELWLEFPVFGRLVLAHFYRQCPYLVPYYLPQQEGQSNEDYYKSLGYRYSSGKVEQQPTYLKRMSGVVRLYAAVLISLPRRNQPHPHGLEHAWRYLAALLNLSPRNDITAAILVEFLTVAGSAMSKEYGKQFQKLLHLICTEYFTMIRNVTPKGSGGGPVTRLEEFLHESITKGGISAPAGQLFPRFW
;
A
#
# COMPACT_ATOMS: atom_id res chain seq x y z
N MET A 1 36.07 -31.44 0.81
CA MET A 1 36.36 -31.99 2.16
C MET A 1 35.04 -32.08 2.90
N LYS A 2 34.68 -33.27 3.41
CA LYS A 2 33.40 -33.68 4.04
C LYS A 2 32.33 -32.58 4.27
N LEU A 3 31.27 -32.58 3.46
CA LEU A 3 29.91 -32.31 3.94
C LEU A 3 29.20 -33.67 4.04
N ASP A 4 28.82 -34.08 5.25
CA ASP A 4 27.78 -35.09 5.43
C ASP A 4 27.25 -35.07 6.88
N ARG A 5 26.02 -35.60 7.07
CA ARG A 5 25.20 -35.65 8.30
C ARG A 5 24.41 -34.38 8.67
N PHE A 6 23.18 -34.33 8.17
CA PHE A 6 22.00 -34.33 9.06
C PHE A 6 20.95 -35.28 8.50
N GLN A 7 20.53 -36.24 9.32
CA GLN A 7 19.63 -37.33 8.92
C GLN A 7 18.19 -36.89 9.14
N VAL A 8 17.34 -36.96 8.11
CA VAL A 8 15.94 -36.57 8.21
C VAL A 8 15.18 -37.60 9.05
N VAL A 9 14.75 -37.21 10.25
CA VAL A 9 13.81 -37.99 11.06
C VAL A 9 12.40 -37.48 10.76
N VAL A 10 11.67 -38.21 9.91
CA VAL A 10 10.25 -37.97 9.67
C VAL A 10 9.45 -38.60 10.81
N ASN A 11 9.08 -37.79 11.81
CA ASN A 11 8.08 -38.19 12.80
C ASN A 11 6.68 -37.79 12.34
N ASN A 12 5.93 -38.75 11.79
CA ASN A 12 4.48 -38.62 11.64
C ASN A 12 3.81 -38.74 13.03
N VAL A 13 3.26 -37.65 13.54
CA VAL A 13 2.33 -37.66 14.69
C VAL A 13 1.17 -36.70 14.41
N ASN A 14 -0.05 -37.12 14.77
CA ASN A 14 -1.31 -36.42 14.46
C ASN A 14 -1.50 -35.11 15.26
N HIS A 15 -2.48 -34.33 14.80
CA HIS A 15 -2.85 -33.01 15.32
C HIS A 15 -3.48 -33.00 16.73
N GLU A 16 -3.46 -31.80 17.31
CA GLU A 16 -4.14 -31.33 18.54
C GLU A 16 -3.49 -31.67 19.89
N ASP A 17 -2.44 -30.90 20.22
CA ASP A 17 -2.02 -30.65 21.61
C ASP A 17 -1.54 -29.19 21.77
N PRO A 18 -2.17 -28.36 22.64
CA PRO A 18 -1.76 -26.98 22.89
C PRO A 18 -0.32 -26.83 23.41
N LEU A 19 0.24 -27.84 24.10
CA LEU A 19 1.63 -27.79 24.55
C LEU A 19 2.60 -27.86 23.36
N ASN A 20 2.28 -28.69 22.35
CA ASN A 20 3.08 -28.80 21.14
C ASN A 20 3.02 -27.53 20.29
N SER A 21 1.91 -26.78 20.29
CA SER A 21 1.87 -25.49 19.58
C SER A 21 2.70 -24.41 20.29
N ALA A 22 2.67 -24.36 21.63
CA ALA A 22 3.52 -23.47 22.42
C ALA A 22 5.03 -23.77 22.23
N ILE A 23 5.45 -25.03 22.37
CA ILE A 23 6.84 -25.46 22.15
C ILE A 23 7.29 -25.20 20.70
N ARG A 24 6.39 -25.38 19.72
CA ARG A 24 6.68 -25.01 18.32
C ARG A 24 6.83 -23.50 18.17
N SER A 25 6.05 -22.70 18.89
CA SER A 25 6.11 -21.24 18.85
C SER A 25 7.42 -20.72 19.48
N GLU A 26 7.85 -21.26 20.62
CA GLU A 26 9.13 -20.92 21.25
C GLU A 26 10.33 -21.33 20.39
N ASN A 27 10.29 -22.50 19.74
CA ASN A 27 11.33 -22.89 18.78
C ASN A 27 11.37 -21.97 17.55
N ILE A 28 10.21 -21.50 17.07
CA ILE A 28 10.12 -20.51 15.98
C ILE A 28 10.70 -19.16 16.41
N VAL A 29 10.36 -18.67 17.60
CA VAL A 29 10.93 -17.43 18.17
C VAL A 29 12.45 -17.52 18.23
N LYS A 30 12.99 -18.63 18.76
CA LYS A 30 14.44 -18.83 18.85
C LYS A 30 15.13 -18.90 17.47
N GLN A 31 14.50 -19.51 16.48
CA GLN A 31 15.02 -19.51 15.10
C GLN A 31 15.00 -18.11 14.45
N ILE A 32 14.03 -17.27 14.83
CA ILE A 32 14.00 -15.86 14.42
C ILE A 32 15.14 -15.11 15.11
N GLU A 33 15.35 -15.29 16.42
CA GLU A 33 16.46 -14.68 17.19
C GLU A 33 17.85 -15.06 16.63
N ASP A 34 18.08 -16.34 16.33
CA ASP A 34 19.36 -16.82 15.77
C ASP A 34 19.65 -16.20 14.38
N LEU A 35 18.65 -16.09 13.50
CA LEU A 35 18.82 -15.43 12.19
C LEU A 35 18.95 -13.90 12.32
N VAL A 36 18.32 -13.32 13.33
CA VAL A 36 18.43 -11.90 13.66
C VAL A 36 19.87 -11.52 13.98
N GLU A 37 20.61 -12.31 14.75
CA GLU A 37 22.04 -12.10 14.97
C GLU A 37 22.86 -12.17 13.66
N VAL A 38 22.61 -13.18 12.82
CA VAL A 38 23.30 -13.34 11.51
C VAL A 38 23.05 -12.14 10.59
N ILE A 39 21.81 -11.63 10.52
CA ILE A 39 21.50 -10.44 9.73
C ILE A 39 22.17 -9.20 10.34
N ARG A 40 22.19 -9.04 11.66
CA ARG A 40 22.84 -7.91 12.35
C ARG A 40 24.33 -7.82 11.99
N ASP A 41 25.04 -8.93 12.00
CA ASP A 41 26.45 -9.01 11.59
C ASP A 41 26.67 -8.55 10.13
N ASP A 42 25.79 -8.97 9.23
CA ASP A 42 25.89 -8.61 7.81
C ASP A 42 25.50 -7.15 7.51
N ILE A 43 24.67 -6.55 8.37
CA ILE A 43 24.37 -5.12 8.40
C ILE A 43 25.60 -4.33 8.85
N ALA A 44 26.23 -4.73 9.94
CA ALA A 44 27.42 -4.06 10.48
C ALA A 44 28.56 -4.02 9.46
N LYS A 45 28.87 -5.17 8.83
CA LYS A 45 29.87 -5.27 7.75
C LYS A 45 29.54 -4.34 6.57
N ASN A 46 28.27 -4.24 6.19
CA ASN A 46 27.86 -3.44 5.03
C ASN A 46 27.81 -1.93 5.32
N ASN A 47 27.43 -1.53 6.53
CA ASN A 47 27.49 -0.13 6.96
C ASN A 47 28.95 0.37 6.93
N ALA A 48 29.90 -0.43 7.42
CA ALA A 48 31.34 -0.11 7.35
C ALA A 48 31.84 0.13 5.90
N ILE A 49 31.44 -0.71 4.95
CA ILE A 49 31.78 -0.56 3.52
C ILE A 49 31.17 0.74 2.94
N VAL A 50 29.96 1.12 3.36
CA VAL A 50 29.30 2.36 2.92
C VAL A 50 29.97 3.59 3.53
N GLU A 51 30.35 3.54 4.81
CA GLU A 51 31.11 4.60 5.48
C GLU A 51 32.49 4.80 4.84
N GLU A 52 33.20 3.72 4.52
CA GLU A 52 34.48 3.76 3.81
C GLU A 52 34.34 4.41 2.43
N LYS A 53 33.35 3.99 1.62
CA LYS A 53 33.05 4.65 0.34
C LYS A 53 32.68 6.13 0.48
N ASN A 54 31.89 6.49 1.50
CA ASN A 54 31.52 7.88 1.75
C ASN A 54 32.73 8.73 2.21
N ALA A 55 33.65 8.15 2.99
CA ALA A 55 34.90 8.80 3.38
C ALA A 55 35.86 8.99 2.19
N LEU A 56 35.93 8.02 1.28
CA LEU A 56 36.71 8.11 0.03
C LEU A 56 36.15 9.19 -0.90
N SER A 57 34.83 9.25 -1.11
CA SER A 57 34.18 10.31 -1.91
C SER A 57 34.38 11.70 -1.30
N LYS A 58 34.34 11.83 0.03
CA LYS A 58 34.60 13.11 0.73
C LYS A 58 36.06 13.59 0.61
N ARG A 59 37.02 12.73 0.25
CA ARG A 59 38.42 13.12 -0.02
C ARG A 59 38.64 13.68 -1.44
N GLN A 60 37.64 13.65 -2.33
CA GLN A 60 37.79 14.04 -3.75
C GLN A 60 37.13 15.39 -4.12
N GLN A 61 36.69 16.20 -3.14
CA GLN A 61 36.20 17.56 -3.38
C GLN A 61 37.01 18.62 -2.60
N PRO A 62 37.45 19.73 -3.23
CA PRO A 62 38.10 20.85 -2.54
C PRO A 62 37.12 21.61 -1.62
N GLN A 63 37.58 22.05 -0.44
CA GLN A 63 36.80 22.80 0.54
C GLN A 63 36.88 24.32 0.33
N SER A 64 35.81 25.06 0.70
CA SER A 64 35.80 26.53 0.84
C SER A 64 35.04 27.00 2.10
N ALA A 65 35.41 28.16 2.67
CA ALA A 65 35.15 28.59 4.06
C ALA A 65 34.50 30.01 4.20
N LEU A 66 33.87 30.43 5.32
CA LEU A 66 33.69 29.72 6.61
C LEU A 66 32.29 29.84 7.31
N PRO A 67 31.91 30.88 8.11
CA PRO A 67 31.34 30.55 9.43
C PRO A 67 30.01 31.19 9.90
N SER A 68 29.27 30.39 10.68
CA SER A 68 28.69 30.63 12.02
C SER A 68 28.08 31.98 12.42
N SER A 69 26.87 31.92 13.00
CA SER A 69 26.55 32.61 14.26
C SER A 69 25.50 31.82 15.07
N ALA A 70 25.54 31.94 16.40
CA ALA A 70 24.67 31.25 17.37
C ALA A 70 23.80 32.24 18.15
N VAL A 71 22.85 31.75 18.97
CA VAL A 71 22.47 32.25 20.33
C VAL A 71 21.42 31.30 20.96
N MET A 72 21.38 31.25 22.30
CA MET A 72 20.60 30.30 23.14
C MET A 72 19.50 31.01 24.01
N PRO A 73 18.64 30.28 24.77
CA PRO A 73 17.30 30.74 25.19
C PRO A 73 17.16 31.13 26.68
N ILE A 74 15.93 31.50 27.13
CA ILE A 74 15.59 31.83 28.54
C ILE A 74 14.25 31.17 29.00
N THR A 75 14.27 30.73 30.27
CA THR A 75 13.31 30.15 31.25
C THR A 75 12.16 31.09 31.74
N SER A 76 11.13 30.75 32.56
CA SER A 76 10.46 29.52 33.11
C SER A 76 9.25 29.92 34.02
N SER A 77 8.69 29.00 34.83
CA SER A 77 7.70 29.13 35.97
C SER A 77 6.20 29.24 35.59
N ALA A 78 5.20 28.48 36.10
CA ALA A 78 4.82 27.85 37.42
C ALA A 78 3.90 28.75 38.29
N VAL A 79 2.72 28.33 38.82
CA VAL A 79 2.47 27.49 40.04
C VAL A 79 0.94 27.30 40.36
N LYS A 80 0.48 26.06 40.68
CA LYS A 80 -0.56 25.55 41.68
C LYS A 80 -1.96 26.24 41.93
N GLN A 81 -3.02 25.66 42.55
CA GLN A 81 -3.56 24.29 42.89
C GLN A 81 -5.02 24.39 43.47
N GLU A 82 -5.66 23.23 43.77
CA GLU A 82 -6.78 22.93 44.73
C GLU A 82 -8.23 22.85 44.15
N HIS A 83 -8.86 21.66 44.00
CA HIS A 83 -9.58 20.75 44.96
C HIS A 83 -11.09 21.14 45.17
N ARG A 84 -12.13 20.26 45.22
CA ARG A 84 -12.28 18.83 45.65
C ARG A 84 -13.65 18.19 45.25
N ASN A 85 -13.69 16.90 44.88
CA ASN A 85 -14.79 15.86 44.91
C ASN A 85 -16.21 16.13 44.30
N ASP A 86 -17.06 15.15 43.90
CA ASP A 86 -17.21 13.70 44.24
C ASP A 86 -17.62 12.77 43.03
N GLN A 87 -17.92 11.49 43.31
CA GLN A 87 -17.89 10.29 42.42
C GLN A 87 -19.14 10.00 41.54
N LEU A 88 -18.94 9.44 40.32
CA LEU A 88 -19.34 8.06 39.90
C LEU A 88 -18.92 7.79 38.44
N GLY A 89 -18.57 6.53 38.09
CA GLY A 89 -17.82 6.23 36.85
C GLY A 89 -18.63 5.71 35.63
N CYS A 90 -18.18 6.10 34.43
CA CYS A 90 -18.42 5.42 33.15
C CYS A 90 -17.42 5.94 32.08
N LEU A 91 -16.76 5.04 31.34
CA LEU A 91 -15.93 5.29 30.13
C LEU A 91 -14.98 6.52 30.17
N GLU A 92 -13.70 6.30 30.43
CA GLU A 92 -12.68 7.36 30.43
C GLU A 92 -12.54 8.08 29.07
N LYS A 93 -13.20 9.23 28.96
CA LYS A 93 -12.75 10.32 28.08
C LYS A 93 -11.50 10.95 28.71
N LYS A 94 -10.36 10.89 28.01
CA LYS A 94 -9.30 11.90 28.19
C LYS A 94 -9.70 13.15 27.42
N THR A 95 -10.33 14.11 28.09
CA THR A 95 -10.29 15.51 27.69
C THR A 95 -8.99 16.12 28.20
N CYS A 96 -8.18 16.66 27.31
CA CYS A 96 -7.08 17.56 27.67
C CYS A 96 -7.37 18.91 27.02
N ASP A 97 -7.51 19.95 27.83
CA ASP A 97 -7.74 21.31 27.32
C ASP A 97 -6.43 21.92 26.84
N SER A 98 -6.44 22.31 25.57
CA SER A 98 -5.82 23.53 25.03
C SER A 98 -4.54 24.02 25.71
N ASN A 99 -3.41 23.45 25.29
CA ASN A 99 -2.15 24.18 25.30
C ASN A 99 -1.51 24.05 23.92
N GLY A 100 -1.14 25.18 23.31
CA GLY A 100 -0.64 25.23 21.94
C GLY A 100 0.75 24.61 21.80
N GLY A 101 0.78 23.30 21.59
CA GLY A 101 1.94 22.53 21.13
C GLY A 101 1.54 21.72 19.89
N ASP A 102 2.45 21.60 18.95
CA ASP A 102 2.31 20.74 17.77
C ASP A 102 2.30 19.28 18.28
N GLU A 103 1.11 18.72 18.54
CA GLU A 103 0.98 17.31 18.91
C GLU A 103 1.40 16.47 17.71
N ASP A 104 2.58 15.86 17.84
CA ASP A 104 3.35 15.19 16.80
C ASP A 104 2.45 14.32 15.92
N LEU A 105 2.19 14.79 14.69
CA LEU A 105 1.27 14.19 13.72
C LEU A 105 1.85 12.88 13.15
N ASP A 106 1.89 11.84 14.01
CA ASP A 106 2.22 10.42 13.78
C ASP A 106 3.06 10.25 12.49
N PHE A 107 4.28 10.82 12.52
CA PHE A 107 5.30 10.94 11.46
C PHE A 107 4.83 10.92 9.99
N VAL A 108 3.89 11.80 9.61
CA VAL A 108 3.55 11.99 8.19
C VAL A 108 4.60 12.88 7.52
N ARG A 109 5.31 12.34 6.51
CA ARG A 109 6.20 13.15 5.69
C ARG A 109 5.39 14.23 4.96
N ARG A 110 5.72 15.50 5.21
CA ARG A 110 5.05 16.67 4.60
C ARG A 110 4.89 16.55 3.08
N GLU A 111 5.90 16.01 2.40
CA GLU A 111 5.86 15.71 0.96
C GLU A 111 4.71 14.76 0.57
N ASP A 112 4.54 13.65 1.29
CA ASP A 112 3.51 12.65 0.99
C ASP A 112 2.10 13.20 1.24
N LEU A 113 1.93 14.03 2.28
CA LEU A 113 0.69 14.75 2.55
C LEU A 113 0.36 15.80 1.47
N VAL A 114 1.35 16.51 0.96
CA VAL A 114 1.18 17.47 -0.15
C VAL A 114 0.76 16.74 -1.43
N VAL A 115 1.44 15.65 -1.78
CA VAL A 115 1.10 14.83 -2.95
C VAL A 115 -0.32 14.25 -2.81
N TYR A 116 -0.66 13.67 -1.66
CA TYR A 116 -2.02 13.21 -1.38
C TYR A 116 -3.07 14.32 -1.56
N SER A 117 -2.84 15.49 -0.97
CA SER A 117 -3.76 16.63 -1.03
C SER A 117 -3.98 17.14 -2.47
N GLN A 118 -2.92 17.18 -3.27
CA GLN A 118 -2.99 17.53 -4.70
C GLN A 118 -3.79 16.50 -5.49
N LEU A 119 -3.52 15.21 -5.30
CA LEU A 119 -4.23 14.11 -5.98
C LEU A 119 -5.73 14.10 -5.63
N GLN A 120 -6.09 14.33 -4.35
CA GLN A 120 -7.50 14.43 -3.95
C GLN A 120 -8.17 15.73 -4.43
N ALA A 121 -7.43 16.82 -4.67
CA ALA A 121 -7.96 18.01 -5.31
C ALA A 121 -8.24 17.79 -6.81
N GLU A 122 -7.28 17.21 -7.55
CA GLU A 122 -7.43 16.85 -8.96
C GLU A 122 -8.59 15.86 -9.16
N LEU A 123 -8.69 14.82 -8.30
CA LEU A 123 -9.81 13.87 -8.34
C LEU A 123 -11.17 14.57 -8.15
N ARG A 124 -11.29 15.49 -7.19
CA ARG A 124 -12.56 16.23 -6.95
C ARG A 124 -12.95 17.09 -8.15
N GLN A 125 -11.99 17.70 -8.85
CA GLN A 125 -12.26 18.42 -10.11
C GLN A 125 -12.82 17.48 -11.19
N TYR A 126 -12.16 16.33 -11.41
CA TYR A 126 -12.65 15.32 -12.36
C TYR A 126 -14.04 14.78 -11.98
N GLU A 127 -14.33 14.60 -10.69
CA GLU A 127 -15.64 14.17 -10.23
C GLU A 127 -16.73 15.24 -10.41
N ALA A 128 -16.44 16.52 -10.16
CA ALA A 128 -17.37 17.61 -10.46
C ALA A 128 -17.73 17.67 -11.95
N ASN A 129 -16.73 17.57 -12.83
CA ASN A 129 -16.93 17.55 -14.29
C ASN A 129 -17.67 16.29 -14.75
N THR A 130 -17.36 15.13 -14.15
CA THR A 130 -18.07 13.85 -14.37
C THR A 130 -19.55 13.96 -13.97
N VAL A 131 -19.87 14.65 -12.87
CA VAL A 131 -21.25 14.88 -12.41
C VAL A 131 -21.99 15.81 -13.35
N ALA A 132 -21.38 16.93 -13.77
CA ALA A 132 -21.97 17.85 -14.74
C ALA A 132 -22.31 17.14 -16.07
N PHE A 133 -21.38 16.35 -16.61
CA PHE A 133 -21.62 15.51 -17.80
C PHE A 133 -22.69 14.44 -17.57
N SER A 134 -22.77 13.85 -16.37
CA SER A 134 -23.72 12.77 -16.08
C SER A 134 -25.15 13.24 -15.83
N GLY A 135 -25.32 14.50 -15.40
CA GLY A 135 -26.61 15.14 -15.15
C GLY A 135 -27.35 15.58 -16.42
N ASP A 136 -26.65 15.77 -17.55
CA ASP A 136 -27.29 16.12 -18.81
C ASP A 136 -28.09 14.94 -19.39
N LEU A 137 -29.41 15.12 -19.45
CA LEU A 137 -30.34 14.12 -19.95
C LEU A 137 -30.21 13.89 -21.47
N SER A 138 -29.76 14.89 -22.23
CA SER A 138 -29.55 14.77 -23.68
C SER A 138 -28.39 13.81 -24.00
N LEU A 139 -27.38 13.76 -23.13
CA LEU A 139 -26.17 12.95 -23.29
C LEU A 139 -26.35 11.50 -22.79
N LYS A 140 -27.53 11.11 -22.31
CA LYS A 140 -27.80 9.78 -21.72
C LYS A 140 -27.35 8.63 -22.63
N THR A 141 -27.59 8.72 -23.94
CA THR A 141 -27.18 7.69 -24.91
C THR A 141 -25.66 7.65 -25.09
N LEU A 142 -25.02 8.80 -25.29
CA LEU A 142 -23.56 8.91 -25.41
C LEU A 142 -22.87 8.36 -24.15
N ARG A 143 -23.30 8.82 -22.96
CA ARG A 143 -22.80 8.37 -21.66
C ARG A 143 -22.91 6.85 -21.49
N PHE A 144 -24.00 6.23 -21.94
CA PHE A 144 -24.19 4.79 -21.84
C PHE A 144 -23.19 4.02 -22.71
N GLU A 145 -22.95 4.46 -23.95
CA GLU A 145 -21.96 3.80 -24.82
C GLU A 145 -20.51 4.07 -24.37
N LEU A 146 -20.18 5.29 -23.93
CA LEU A 146 -18.88 5.60 -23.31
C LEU A 146 -18.64 4.77 -22.03
N GLN A 147 -19.67 4.58 -21.21
CA GLN A 147 -19.59 3.71 -20.04
C GLN A 147 -19.28 2.27 -20.44
N LYS A 148 -19.91 1.72 -21.48
CA LYS A 148 -19.57 0.37 -21.98
C LYS A 148 -18.17 0.30 -22.58
N ALA A 149 -17.76 1.31 -23.35
CA ALA A 149 -16.43 1.41 -23.95
C ALA A 149 -15.30 1.30 -22.92
N VAL A 150 -15.54 1.81 -21.70
CA VAL A 150 -14.65 1.64 -20.55
C VAL A 150 -14.85 0.29 -19.84
N LEU A 151 -16.10 -0.05 -19.49
CA LEU A 151 -16.37 -1.19 -18.60
C LEU A 151 -16.18 -2.55 -19.24
N HIS A 152 -16.49 -2.72 -20.53
CA HIS A 152 -16.36 -4.03 -21.19
C HIS A 152 -14.89 -4.47 -21.26
N PRO A 153 -13.93 -3.68 -21.79
CA PRO A 153 -12.54 -4.08 -21.81
C PRO A 153 -11.95 -4.30 -20.41
N VAL A 154 -12.34 -3.47 -19.43
CA VAL A 154 -11.87 -3.59 -18.02
C VAL A 154 -12.33 -4.88 -17.36
N ASN A 155 -13.59 -5.30 -17.58
CA ASN A 155 -14.11 -6.53 -17.00
C ASN A 155 -13.55 -7.79 -17.70
N GLU A 156 -13.09 -7.66 -18.94
CA GLU A 156 -12.48 -8.73 -19.73
C GLU A 156 -10.97 -8.92 -19.46
N ILE A 157 -10.32 -8.08 -18.64
CA ILE A 157 -8.88 -8.19 -18.35
C ILE A 157 -8.58 -9.54 -17.68
N SER A 158 -7.65 -10.31 -18.27
CA SER A 158 -7.21 -11.61 -17.74
C SER A 158 -5.81 -11.98 -18.24
N ASP A 159 -5.21 -12.99 -17.62
CA ASP A 159 -3.92 -13.60 -17.98
C ASP A 159 -4.03 -14.65 -19.11
N GLN A 160 -5.14 -14.69 -19.85
CA GLN A 160 -5.42 -15.72 -20.87
C GLN A 160 -4.38 -15.76 -21.99
N SER A 161 -3.94 -14.60 -22.51
CA SER A 161 -2.84 -14.48 -23.47
C SER A 161 -2.37 -13.04 -23.60
N GLY A 162 -1.14 -12.82 -24.08
CA GLY A 162 -0.64 -11.49 -24.38
C GLY A 162 -1.48 -10.75 -25.42
N GLN A 163 -1.92 -11.45 -26.47
CA GLN A 163 -2.76 -10.86 -27.53
C GLN A 163 -4.14 -10.41 -27.01
N HIS A 164 -4.72 -11.15 -26.06
CA HIS A 164 -5.96 -10.75 -25.39
C HIS A 164 -5.76 -9.50 -24.53
N LEU A 165 -4.71 -9.47 -23.73
CA LEU A 165 -4.39 -8.32 -22.88
C LEU A 165 -4.05 -7.07 -23.73
N GLN A 166 -3.37 -7.28 -24.85
CA GLN A 166 -3.04 -6.25 -25.84
C GLN A 166 -4.30 -5.66 -26.51
N ASP A 167 -5.29 -6.48 -26.87
CA ASP A 167 -6.59 -6.01 -27.39
C ASP A 167 -7.30 -5.09 -26.37
N LYS A 168 -7.28 -5.43 -25.07
CA LYS A 168 -7.89 -4.56 -24.04
C LYS A 168 -7.12 -3.25 -23.89
N LEU A 169 -5.79 -3.32 -23.85
CA LEU A 169 -4.92 -2.14 -23.78
C LEU A 169 -5.15 -1.21 -24.98
N ASP A 170 -5.19 -1.73 -26.20
CA ASP A 170 -5.32 -0.92 -27.42
C ASP A 170 -6.71 -0.29 -27.56
N ARG A 171 -7.78 -0.96 -27.13
CA ARG A 171 -9.12 -0.36 -27.04
C ARG A 171 -9.18 0.79 -26.03
N LEU A 172 -8.65 0.59 -24.84
CA LEU A 172 -8.63 1.60 -23.77
C LEU A 172 -7.73 2.79 -24.14
N ARG A 173 -6.54 2.53 -24.68
CA ARG A 173 -5.64 3.53 -25.27
C ARG A 173 -6.36 4.35 -26.34
N SER A 174 -6.99 3.70 -27.32
CA SER A 174 -7.69 4.39 -28.41
C SER A 174 -8.78 5.33 -27.89
N LEU A 175 -9.56 4.90 -26.88
CA LEU A 175 -10.57 5.74 -26.25
C LEU A 175 -9.95 6.98 -25.56
N LEU A 176 -8.84 6.81 -24.84
CA LEU A 176 -8.14 7.92 -24.17
C LEU A 176 -7.41 8.87 -25.14
N GLN A 177 -7.01 8.38 -26.32
CA GLN A 177 -6.52 9.23 -27.42
C GLN A 177 -7.64 10.05 -28.09
N GLY A 178 -8.90 9.84 -27.73
CA GLY A 178 -10.06 10.45 -28.40
C GLY A 178 -10.41 9.81 -29.75
N ASN A 179 -9.81 8.66 -30.07
CA ASN A 179 -10.15 7.90 -31.26
C ASN A 179 -11.52 7.22 -31.13
N ALA A 180 -12.10 6.82 -32.26
CA ALA A 180 -13.39 6.14 -32.29
C ALA A 180 -13.21 4.66 -31.94
N VAL A 181 -14.01 4.14 -31.01
CA VAL A 181 -13.94 2.74 -30.57
C VAL A 181 -15.28 2.02 -30.77
N HIS A 182 -15.21 0.72 -31.03
CA HIS A 182 -16.37 -0.15 -31.21
C HIS A 182 -16.97 -0.57 -29.86
N VAL A 183 -18.28 -0.42 -29.72
CA VAL A 183 -19.10 -0.90 -28.60
C VAL A 183 -20.24 -1.73 -29.19
N GLY A 184 -20.00 -3.04 -29.32
CA GLY A 184 -20.88 -3.92 -30.09
C GLY A 184 -20.92 -3.47 -31.56
N SER A 185 -22.11 -3.11 -32.05
CA SER A 185 -22.33 -2.61 -33.41
C SER A 185 -22.19 -1.08 -33.57
N ARG A 186 -21.94 -0.34 -32.48
CA ARG A 186 -21.88 1.13 -32.51
C ARG A 186 -20.43 1.62 -32.41
N MET A 187 -20.15 2.75 -33.05
CA MET A 187 -18.91 3.53 -32.84
C MET A 187 -19.19 4.69 -31.90
N VAL A 188 -18.23 5.00 -31.02
CA VAL A 188 -18.31 6.14 -30.10
C VAL A 188 -16.92 6.77 -29.93
N ARG A 189 -16.86 8.10 -29.80
CA ARG A 189 -15.67 8.88 -29.43
C ARG A 189 -15.89 9.58 -28.09
N ALA A 190 -14.91 9.53 -27.21
CA ALA A 190 -14.93 10.30 -25.96
C ALA A 190 -14.93 11.83 -26.19
N THR A 191 -14.47 12.28 -27.36
CA THR A 191 -14.38 13.68 -27.78
C THR A 191 -15.64 14.22 -28.45
N GLU A 192 -16.72 13.44 -28.58
CA GLU A 192 -18.03 13.92 -29.07
C GLU A 192 -18.66 15.02 -28.19
N HIS A 193 -18.23 15.11 -26.92
CA HIS A 193 -18.65 16.15 -26.00
C HIS A 193 -17.45 16.58 -25.12
N PRO A 194 -17.27 17.87 -24.77
CA PRO A 194 -16.10 18.34 -24.01
C PRO A 194 -15.82 17.57 -22.71
N GLY A 195 -16.86 17.23 -21.94
CA GLY A 195 -16.72 16.44 -20.71
C GLY A 195 -16.57 14.92 -20.89
N GLY A 196 -16.68 14.39 -22.12
CA GLY A 196 -16.70 12.95 -22.39
C GLY A 196 -15.34 12.27 -22.15
N LEU A 197 -14.24 12.93 -22.49
CA LEU A 197 -12.89 12.40 -22.28
C LEU A 197 -12.50 12.37 -20.79
N GLU A 198 -12.82 13.42 -20.04
CA GLU A 198 -12.60 13.44 -18.59
C GLU A 198 -13.44 12.38 -17.88
N TYR A 199 -14.72 12.24 -18.28
CA TYR A 199 -15.61 11.18 -17.82
C TYR A 199 -15.01 9.78 -18.05
N CYS A 200 -14.54 9.49 -19.26
CA CYS A 200 -13.91 8.21 -19.59
C CYS A 200 -12.64 7.96 -18.79
N THR A 201 -11.78 8.98 -18.66
CA THR A 201 -10.49 8.89 -17.96
C THR A 201 -10.69 8.58 -16.47
N ASN A 202 -11.56 9.34 -15.80
CA ASN A 202 -11.89 9.13 -14.39
C ASN A 202 -12.67 7.83 -14.15
N LEU A 203 -13.60 7.48 -15.05
CA LEU A 203 -14.31 6.21 -14.97
C LEU A 203 -13.33 5.03 -15.09
N LEU A 204 -12.38 5.07 -16.04
CA LEU A 204 -11.41 4.00 -16.24
C LEU A 204 -10.48 3.86 -15.04
N ALA A 205 -9.91 4.96 -14.53
CA ALA A 205 -9.05 4.97 -13.35
C ALA A 205 -9.76 4.35 -12.13
N ARG A 206 -10.97 4.83 -11.82
CA ARG A 206 -11.79 4.30 -10.72
C ARG A 206 -12.09 2.82 -10.87
N ARG A 207 -12.38 2.36 -12.09
CA ARG A 207 -12.84 0.99 -12.34
C ARG A 207 -11.70 -0.02 -12.34
N LEU A 208 -10.50 0.37 -12.79
CA LEU A 208 -9.31 -0.46 -12.65
C LEU A 208 -8.93 -0.64 -11.17
N VAL A 209 -8.99 0.41 -10.34
CA VAL A 209 -8.76 0.31 -8.89
C VAL A 209 -9.85 -0.51 -8.18
N ALA A 210 -11.11 -0.39 -8.61
CA ALA A 210 -12.22 -1.20 -8.07
C ALA A 210 -12.03 -2.71 -8.29
N GLN A 211 -11.34 -3.14 -9.36
CA GLN A 211 -11.01 -4.56 -9.54
C GLN A 211 -10.15 -5.14 -8.41
N GLY A 212 -9.44 -4.30 -7.65
CA GLY A 212 -8.79 -4.70 -6.40
C GLY A 212 -9.78 -5.39 -5.44
N GLU A 213 -10.97 -4.83 -5.30
CA GLU A 213 -12.01 -5.29 -4.38
C GLU A 213 -12.88 -6.40 -4.96
N ASP A 214 -13.13 -6.34 -6.27
CA ASP A 214 -14.06 -7.22 -6.98
C ASP A 214 -13.36 -8.51 -7.45
N GLN A 215 -12.27 -8.41 -8.21
CA GLN A 215 -11.56 -9.56 -8.80
C GLN A 215 -10.34 -9.99 -7.99
N VAL A 216 -9.40 -9.09 -7.68
CA VAL A 216 -8.09 -9.42 -7.06
C VAL A 216 -8.24 -9.97 -5.64
N ASN A 217 -9.25 -9.48 -4.93
CA ASN A 217 -9.71 -10.00 -3.66
C ASN A 217 -9.99 -11.52 -3.69
N VAL A 218 -10.66 -12.00 -4.75
CA VAL A 218 -11.08 -13.41 -4.91
C VAL A 218 -10.04 -14.23 -5.67
N ASN A 219 -9.39 -13.64 -6.67
CA ASN A 219 -8.31 -14.24 -7.45
C ASN A 219 -7.07 -13.30 -7.43
N PRO A 220 -6.13 -13.50 -6.49
CA PRO A 220 -4.91 -12.68 -6.40
C PRO A 220 -4.10 -12.55 -7.70
N LYS A 221 -4.14 -13.57 -8.57
CA LYS A 221 -3.41 -13.57 -9.85
C LYS A 221 -3.94 -12.53 -10.84
N ALA A 222 -5.21 -12.12 -10.73
CA ALA A 222 -5.78 -11.08 -11.56
C ALA A 222 -5.09 -9.72 -11.38
N ALA A 223 -4.35 -9.51 -10.28
CA ALA A 223 -3.61 -8.27 -10.04
C ALA A 223 -2.63 -7.94 -11.18
N PHE A 224 -1.93 -8.95 -11.72
CA PHE A 224 -0.84 -8.74 -12.67
C PHE A 224 -1.28 -8.25 -14.07
N PRO A 225 -2.26 -8.85 -14.76
CA PRO A 225 -2.76 -8.31 -16.03
C PRO A 225 -3.42 -6.93 -15.87
N ILE A 226 -4.09 -6.66 -14.75
CA ILE A 226 -4.71 -5.35 -14.48
C ILE A 226 -3.63 -4.30 -14.23
N ALA A 227 -2.63 -4.62 -13.41
CA ALA A 227 -1.49 -3.75 -13.14
C ALA A 227 -0.67 -3.43 -14.40
N ALA A 228 -0.46 -4.42 -15.28
CA ALA A 228 0.23 -4.24 -16.55
C ALA A 228 -0.51 -3.23 -17.47
N ILE A 229 -1.83 -3.29 -17.53
CA ILE A 229 -2.65 -2.29 -18.26
C ILE A 229 -2.59 -0.91 -17.58
N ILE A 230 -2.67 -0.83 -16.25
CA ILE A 230 -2.51 0.42 -15.50
C ILE A 230 -1.15 1.07 -15.85
N THR A 231 -0.05 0.33 -15.77
CA THR A 231 1.31 0.82 -16.02
C THR A 231 1.48 1.35 -17.45
N GLU A 232 1.02 0.61 -18.46
CA GLU A 232 1.12 1.02 -19.86
C GLU A 232 0.27 2.26 -20.19
N LEU A 233 -0.92 2.37 -19.60
CA LEU A 233 -1.76 3.57 -19.76
C LEU A 233 -1.22 4.77 -18.95
N TRP A 234 -0.61 4.55 -17.79
CA TRP A 234 0.01 5.62 -16.98
C TRP A 234 1.18 6.27 -17.74
N LEU A 235 2.04 5.45 -18.37
CA LEU A 235 3.16 5.91 -19.18
C LEU A 235 2.75 6.84 -20.33
N GLU A 236 1.60 6.58 -20.95
CA GLU A 236 1.09 7.37 -22.08
C GLU A 236 0.19 8.53 -21.64
N PHE A 237 -0.55 8.37 -20.54
CA PHE A 237 -1.50 9.33 -20.00
C PHE A 237 -1.20 9.63 -18.52
N PRO A 238 -0.23 10.52 -18.19
CA PRO A 238 0.16 10.79 -16.80
C PRO A 238 -0.99 11.26 -15.89
N VAL A 239 -2.00 11.93 -16.46
CA VAL A 239 -3.21 12.35 -15.75
C VAL A 239 -4.04 11.15 -15.28
N PHE A 240 -4.23 10.15 -16.16
CA PHE A 240 -4.91 8.90 -15.81
C PHE A 240 -4.19 8.19 -14.65
N GLY A 241 -2.86 8.15 -14.70
CA GLY A 241 -2.03 7.58 -13.62
C GLY A 241 -2.21 8.27 -12.27
N ARG A 242 -2.24 9.61 -12.26
CA ARG A 242 -2.55 10.39 -11.04
C ARG A 242 -3.96 10.10 -10.53
N LEU A 243 -4.96 9.99 -11.40
CA LEU A 243 -6.32 9.60 -11.01
C LEU A 243 -6.37 8.17 -10.44
N VAL A 244 -5.64 7.22 -11.03
CA VAL A 244 -5.49 5.86 -10.47
C VAL A 244 -4.93 5.92 -9.05
N LEU A 245 -3.86 6.68 -8.83
CA LEU A 245 -3.26 6.84 -7.51
C LEU A 245 -4.20 7.54 -6.51
N ALA A 246 -4.95 8.55 -6.95
CA ALA A 246 -5.97 9.23 -6.15
C ALA A 246 -7.11 8.28 -5.73
N HIS A 247 -7.57 7.41 -6.62
CA HIS A 247 -8.57 6.38 -6.30
C HIS A 247 -8.00 5.30 -5.37
N PHE A 248 -6.75 4.84 -5.56
CA PHE A 248 -6.10 3.92 -4.61
C PHE A 248 -6.08 4.51 -3.20
N TYR A 249 -5.64 5.76 -3.05
CA TYR A 249 -5.55 6.43 -1.75
C TYR A 249 -6.91 6.72 -1.12
N ARG A 250 -7.95 7.04 -1.91
CA ARG A 250 -9.30 7.21 -1.38
C ARG A 250 -9.93 5.89 -0.95
N GLN A 251 -9.62 4.79 -1.66
CA GLN A 251 -10.23 3.49 -1.45
C GLN A 251 -9.53 2.68 -0.35
N CYS A 252 -8.21 2.81 -0.22
CA CYS A 252 -7.40 2.27 0.86
C CYS A 252 -6.44 3.36 1.38
N PRO A 253 -6.85 4.16 2.37
CA PRO A 253 -6.04 5.26 2.89
C PRO A 253 -4.67 4.84 3.43
N TYR A 254 -4.51 3.58 3.89
CA TYR A 254 -3.23 3.03 4.35
C TYR A 254 -2.19 2.79 3.24
N LEU A 255 -2.55 3.03 1.97
CA LEU A 255 -1.59 3.16 0.86
C LEU A 255 -0.93 4.54 0.84
N VAL A 256 -1.52 5.53 1.52
CA VAL A 256 -0.79 6.69 2.03
C VAL A 256 -0.22 6.29 3.39
N PRO A 257 1.06 6.56 3.67
CA PRO A 257 1.62 6.44 5.02
C PRO A 257 1.14 7.63 5.88
N TYR A 258 -0.18 7.69 6.10
CA TYR A 258 -0.87 8.70 6.91
C TYR A 258 -2.15 8.10 7.50
N TYR A 259 -2.26 8.12 8.82
CA TYR A 259 -3.53 7.85 9.49
C TYR A 259 -4.31 9.15 9.62
N LEU A 260 -5.40 9.30 8.86
CA LEU A 260 -6.31 10.43 9.01
C LEU A 260 -6.88 10.42 10.44
N PRO A 261 -6.69 11.47 11.25
CA PRO A 261 -7.37 11.60 12.53
C PRO A 261 -8.85 11.97 12.32
N GLN A 262 -9.72 11.60 13.27
CA GLN A 262 -11.09 12.09 13.28
C GLN A 262 -11.10 13.58 13.58
N GLN A 263 -11.73 14.38 12.72
CA GLN A 263 -11.82 15.83 12.91
C GLN A 263 -12.85 16.19 13.99
N GLU A 264 -12.64 17.33 14.66
CA GLU A 264 -13.62 17.83 15.62
C GLU A 264 -14.98 18.09 14.93
N GLY A 265 -16.06 17.60 15.54
CA GLY A 265 -17.41 17.64 14.95
C GLY A 265 -17.68 16.62 13.84
N GLN A 266 -16.69 15.86 13.37
CA GLN A 266 -16.90 14.81 12.35
C GLN A 266 -17.68 13.64 12.95
N SER A 267 -18.77 13.23 12.29
CA SER A 267 -19.52 12.05 12.71
C SER A 267 -18.67 10.77 12.59
N ASN A 268 -18.91 9.79 13.47
CA ASN A 268 -18.22 8.49 13.37
C ASN A 268 -18.44 7.86 11.99
N GLU A 269 -19.64 7.97 11.42
CA GLU A 269 -19.94 7.42 10.10
C GLU A 269 -19.08 8.07 8.99
N ASP A 270 -18.92 9.39 9.01
CA ASP A 270 -18.10 10.08 8.02
C ASP A 270 -16.60 9.86 8.24
N TYR A 271 -16.18 9.66 9.49
CA TYR A 271 -14.82 9.24 9.82
C TYR A 271 -14.51 7.84 9.29
N TYR A 272 -15.34 6.84 9.59
CA TYR A 272 -15.17 5.48 9.06
C TYR A 272 -15.23 5.44 7.53
N LYS A 273 -16.11 6.23 6.88
CA LYS A 273 -16.09 6.42 5.42
C LYS A 273 -14.77 7.01 4.92
N SER A 274 -14.17 7.96 5.64
CA SER A 274 -12.87 8.55 5.28
C SER A 274 -11.71 7.56 5.42
N LEU A 275 -11.86 6.56 6.30
CA LEU A 275 -10.97 5.39 6.38
C LEU A 275 -11.28 4.34 5.29
N GLY A 276 -12.27 4.56 4.43
CA GLY A 276 -12.66 3.67 3.35
C GLY A 276 -13.68 2.59 3.74
N TYR A 277 -14.23 2.59 4.96
CA TYR A 277 -15.29 1.66 5.35
C TYR A 277 -16.62 1.96 4.64
N ARG A 278 -17.36 0.91 4.32
CA ARG A 278 -18.71 0.97 3.75
C ARG A 278 -19.77 0.93 4.86
N TYR A 279 -20.85 1.68 4.66
CA TYR A 279 -22.05 1.65 5.49
C TYR A 279 -23.23 1.08 4.70
N SER A 280 -23.96 0.17 5.33
CA SER A 280 -25.17 -0.46 4.78
C SER A 280 -26.28 -0.38 5.84
N SER A 281 -27.38 0.28 5.51
CA SER A 281 -28.53 0.46 6.43
C SER A 281 -28.13 0.98 7.82
N GLY A 282 -27.26 2.00 7.86
CA GLY A 282 -26.77 2.62 9.10
C GLY A 282 -25.76 1.78 9.89
N LYS A 283 -25.32 0.62 9.37
CA LYS A 283 -24.31 -0.24 10.01
C LYS A 283 -23.01 -0.20 9.23
N VAL A 284 -21.89 -0.03 9.94
CA VAL A 284 -20.55 -0.20 9.40
C VAL A 284 -20.33 -1.66 8.97
N GLU A 285 -19.59 -1.87 7.89
CA GLU A 285 -19.20 -3.23 7.47
C GLU A 285 -18.30 -3.91 8.51
N GLN A 286 -18.31 -5.24 8.51
CA GLN A 286 -17.56 -6.04 9.48
C GLN A 286 -16.06 -6.07 9.15
N GLN A 287 -15.21 -6.03 10.18
CA GLN A 287 -13.75 -5.98 10.04
C GLN A 287 -13.17 -7.06 9.10
N PRO A 288 -13.60 -8.34 9.10
CA PRO A 288 -13.07 -9.32 8.16
C PRO A 288 -13.40 -9.01 6.69
N THR A 289 -14.59 -8.44 6.42
CA THR A 289 -15.01 -8.02 5.08
C THR A 289 -14.22 -6.80 4.61
N TYR A 290 -14.04 -5.82 5.51
CA TYR A 290 -13.21 -4.65 5.28
C TYR A 290 -11.76 -5.03 4.94
N LEU A 291 -11.11 -5.82 5.81
CA LEU A 291 -9.73 -6.25 5.60
C LEU A 291 -9.58 -7.08 4.32
N LYS A 292 -10.49 -8.00 4.04
CA LYS A 292 -10.49 -8.78 2.80
C LYS A 292 -10.54 -7.88 1.56
N ARG A 293 -11.34 -6.81 1.62
CA ARG A 293 -11.45 -5.80 0.57
C ARG A 293 -10.17 -4.97 0.43
N MET A 294 -9.63 -4.45 1.54
CA MET A 294 -8.34 -3.74 1.57
C MET A 294 -7.18 -4.59 1.02
N SER A 295 -7.09 -5.87 1.42
CA SER A 295 -6.07 -6.82 0.93
C SER A 295 -6.02 -6.89 -0.60
N GLY A 296 -7.18 -6.95 -1.25
CA GLY A 296 -7.25 -6.98 -2.72
C GLY A 296 -6.76 -5.69 -3.39
N VAL A 297 -7.05 -4.53 -2.78
CA VAL A 297 -6.56 -3.21 -3.24
C VAL A 297 -5.03 -3.10 -3.07
N VAL A 298 -4.50 -3.53 -1.91
CA VAL A 298 -3.06 -3.54 -1.62
C VAL A 298 -2.31 -4.44 -2.59
N ARG A 299 -2.82 -5.65 -2.87
CA ARG A 299 -2.21 -6.57 -3.87
C ARG A 299 -2.15 -5.92 -5.25
N LEU A 300 -3.22 -5.24 -5.69
CA LEU A 300 -3.24 -4.57 -6.98
C LEU A 300 -2.25 -3.40 -7.03
N TYR A 301 -2.19 -2.58 -5.97
CA TYR A 301 -1.21 -1.49 -5.85
C TYR A 301 0.23 -2.01 -5.88
N ALA A 302 0.53 -3.06 -5.11
CA ALA A 302 1.82 -3.72 -5.11
C ALA A 302 2.17 -4.36 -6.47
N ALA A 303 1.17 -4.89 -7.19
CA ALA A 303 1.36 -5.40 -8.55
C ALA A 303 1.68 -4.29 -9.56
N VAL A 304 1.10 -3.09 -9.42
CA VAL A 304 1.47 -1.91 -10.21
C VAL A 304 2.92 -1.52 -9.94
N LEU A 305 3.33 -1.43 -8.68
CA LEU A 305 4.71 -1.08 -8.28
C LEU A 305 5.80 -1.99 -8.87
N ILE A 306 5.48 -3.26 -9.16
CA ILE A 306 6.42 -4.26 -9.69
C ILE A 306 6.17 -4.65 -11.15
N SER A 307 5.21 -3.99 -11.83
CA SER A 307 4.92 -4.26 -13.23
C SER A 307 6.08 -3.80 -14.11
N LEU A 308 6.40 -4.58 -15.15
CA LEU A 308 7.46 -4.25 -16.09
C LEU A 308 6.85 -3.57 -17.32
N PRO A 309 7.23 -2.32 -17.64
CA PRO A 309 6.84 -1.68 -18.89
C PRO A 309 7.32 -2.50 -20.09
N ARG A 310 6.51 -2.57 -21.17
CA ARG A 310 6.88 -3.34 -22.38
C ARG A 310 8.06 -2.72 -23.12
N ARG A 311 8.17 -1.39 -23.08
CA ARG A 311 9.30 -0.62 -23.58
C ARG A 311 10.26 -0.37 -22.43
N ASN A 312 11.56 -0.28 -22.71
CA ASN A 312 12.57 0.03 -21.68
C ASN A 312 12.51 1.52 -21.28
N GLN A 313 11.43 1.90 -20.61
CA GLN A 313 11.11 3.25 -20.13
C GLN A 313 11.07 3.25 -18.59
N PRO A 314 11.40 4.37 -17.93
CA PRO A 314 11.26 4.48 -16.48
C PRO A 314 9.82 4.19 -16.04
N HIS A 315 9.64 3.30 -15.06
CA HIS A 315 8.32 2.98 -14.54
C HIS A 315 7.74 4.18 -13.79
N PRO A 316 6.49 4.63 -14.08
CA PRO A 316 5.99 5.93 -13.60
C PRO A 316 5.71 5.96 -12.09
N HIS A 317 5.58 4.79 -11.46
CA HIS A 317 5.36 4.60 -10.02
C HIS A 317 6.01 3.28 -9.58
N GLY A 318 7.36 3.19 -9.71
CA GLY A 318 8.10 1.91 -9.65
C GLY A 318 8.56 1.47 -8.25
N LEU A 319 9.55 0.57 -8.20
CA LEU A 319 10.10 0.03 -6.95
C LEU A 319 10.60 1.10 -5.96
N GLU A 320 11.05 2.27 -6.45
CA GLU A 320 11.41 3.40 -5.60
C GLU A 320 10.23 3.91 -4.76
N HIS A 321 9.02 3.88 -5.32
CA HIS A 321 7.77 4.22 -4.63
C HIS A 321 7.35 3.09 -3.69
N ALA A 322 7.69 1.83 -4.00
CA ALA A 322 7.49 0.68 -3.11
C ALA A 322 8.39 0.79 -1.87
N TRP A 323 9.66 1.17 -2.05
CA TRP A 323 10.59 1.45 -0.97
C TRP A 323 10.14 2.65 -0.13
N ARG A 324 9.79 3.78 -0.76
CA ARG A 324 9.30 4.97 -0.07
C ARG A 324 8.05 4.67 0.76
N TYR A 325 7.08 3.98 0.17
CA TYR A 325 5.85 3.56 0.86
C TYR A 325 6.14 2.67 2.07
N LEU A 326 6.88 1.57 1.88
CA LEU A 326 7.13 0.60 2.95
C LEU A 326 7.98 1.21 4.08
N ALA A 327 9.01 1.99 3.73
CA ALA A 327 9.80 2.70 4.73
C ALA A 327 8.95 3.73 5.49
N ALA A 328 8.06 4.47 4.83
CA ALA A 328 7.19 5.43 5.50
C ALA A 328 6.17 4.74 6.41
N LEU A 329 5.53 3.64 5.97
CA LEU A 329 4.63 2.83 6.79
C LEU A 329 5.31 2.33 8.08
N LEU A 330 6.55 1.84 7.99
CA LEU A 330 7.30 1.35 9.15
C LEU A 330 7.82 2.45 10.09
N ASN A 331 7.76 3.71 9.69
CA ASN A 331 8.01 4.84 10.61
C ASN A 331 6.74 5.27 11.38
N LEU A 332 5.57 4.70 11.07
CA LEU A 332 4.33 4.96 11.78
C LEU A 332 4.10 3.94 12.91
N SER A 333 3.45 4.38 13.99
CA SER A 333 2.88 3.50 15.01
C SER A 333 1.84 2.55 14.39
N PRO A 334 2.02 1.22 14.41
CA PRO A 334 1.10 0.33 13.70
C PRO A 334 -0.34 0.42 14.23
N ARG A 335 -1.30 0.31 13.33
CA ARG A 335 -2.72 0.13 13.63
C ARG A 335 -3.07 -1.36 13.62
N ASN A 336 -3.36 -1.91 14.81
CA ASN A 336 -4.04 -3.19 15.07
C ASN A 336 -3.86 -4.31 14.00
N ASP A 337 -4.95 -4.99 13.64
CA ASP A 337 -4.99 -6.06 12.66
C ASP A 337 -4.90 -5.55 11.20
N ILE A 338 -5.15 -4.26 10.99
CA ILE A 338 -5.04 -3.58 9.70
C ILE A 338 -3.60 -3.61 9.20
N THR A 339 -2.63 -3.14 9.99
CA THR A 339 -1.24 -3.00 9.53
C THR A 339 -0.61 -4.36 9.24
N ALA A 340 -0.98 -5.38 10.01
CA ALA A 340 -0.61 -6.76 9.72
C ALA A 340 -1.16 -7.24 8.36
N ALA A 341 -2.43 -6.94 8.07
CA ALA A 341 -3.03 -7.24 6.76
C ALA A 341 -2.35 -6.47 5.62
N ILE A 342 -2.07 -5.18 5.77
CA ILE A 342 -1.39 -4.40 4.73
C ILE A 342 0.01 -4.96 4.44
N LEU A 343 0.81 -5.23 5.48
CA LEU A 343 2.19 -5.72 5.34
C LEU A 343 2.25 -7.09 4.66
N VAL A 344 1.44 -8.07 5.08
CA VAL A 344 1.52 -9.43 4.50
C VAL A 344 1.17 -9.42 3.02
N GLU A 345 0.16 -8.66 2.60
CA GLU A 345 -0.28 -8.60 1.20
C GLU A 345 0.70 -7.82 0.33
N PHE A 346 1.26 -6.72 0.86
CA PHE A 346 2.27 -5.94 0.17
C PHE A 346 3.57 -6.73 -0.03
N LEU A 347 4.09 -7.38 1.02
CA LEU A 347 5.32 -8.17 0.95
C LEU A 347 5.16 -9.44 0.11
N THR A 348 3.97 -10.08 0.15
CA THR A 348 3.66 -11.25 -0.71
C THR A 348 3.80 -10.92 -2.19
N VAL A 349 3.40 -9.70 -2.61
CA VAL A 349 3.50 -9.28 -4.01
C VAL A 349 4.86 -8.64 -4.30
N ALA A 350 5.22 -7.56 -3.61
CA ALA A 350 6.39 -6.75 -3.94
C ALA A 350 7.72 -7.27 -3.39
N GLY A 351 7.70 -8.10 -2.32
CA GLY A 351 8.89 -8.42 -1.53
C GLY A 351 10.00 -9.13 -2.32
N SER A 352 9.66 -10.00 -3.27
CA SER A 352 10.67 -10.66 -4.12
C SER A 352 11.35 -9.69 -5.09
N ALA A 353 10.61 -8.70 -5.60
CA ALA A 353 11.17 -7.68 -6.49
C ALA A 353 12.03 -6.67 -5.71
N MET A 354 11.55 -6.20 -4.55
CA MET A 354 12.31 -5.33 -3.66
C MET A 354 13.59 -5.99 -3.12
N SER A 355 13.56 -7.29 -2.85
CA SER A 355 14.75 -8.07 -2.46
C SER A 355 15.81 -8.10 -3.57
N LYS A 356 15.40 -8.28 -4.83
CA LYS A 356 16.30 -8.27 -5.99
C LYS A 356 16.92 -6.88 -6.24
N GLU A 357 16.12 -5.82 -6.10
CA GLU A 357 16.54 -4.44 -6.37
C GLU A 357 17.45 -3.88 -5.27
N TYR A 358 17.07 -4.05 -3.99
CA TYR A 358 17.71 -3.37 -2.86
C TYR A 358 18.60 -4.29 -2.01
N GLY A 359 18.56 -5.61 -2.24
CA GLY A 359 19.41 -6.61 -1.59
C GLY A 359 19.50 -6.43 -0.07
N LYS A 360 20.72 -6.16 0.43
CA LYS A 360 21.01 -5.97 1.86
C LYS A 360 20.19 -4.85 2.53
N GLN A 361 19.77 -3.81 1.80
CA GLN A 361 18.93 -2.77 2.40
C GLN A 361 17.49 -3.26 2.64
N PHE A 362 16.97 -4.12 1.76
CA PHE A 362 15.67 -4.76 2.00
C PHE A 362 15.77 -5.84 3.09
N GLN A 363 16.89 -6.55 3.22
CA GLN A 363 17.13 -7.46 4.35
C GLN A 363 17.14 -6.73 5.70
N LYS A 364 17.72 -5.53 5.80
CA LYS A 364 17.61 -4.64 6.98
C LYS A 364 16.17 -4.34 7.34
N LEU A 365 15.36 -4.03 6.33
CA LEU A 365 13.96 -3.67 6.51
C LEU A 365 13.13 -4.88 6.93
N LEU A 366 13.34 -6.06 6.34
CA LEU A 366 12.69 -7.31 6.78
C LEU A 366 13.08 -7.68 8.21
N HIS A 367 14.36 -7.51 8.58
CA HIS A 367 14.83 -7.74 9.94
C HIS A 367 14.10 -6.85 10.95
N LEU A 368 14.02 -5.53 10.69
CA LEU A 368 13.26 -4.57 11.50
C LEU A 368 11.78 -4.98 11.65
N ILE A 369 11.17 -5.49 10.57
CA ILE A 369 9.80 -6.03 10.63
C ILE A 369 9.72 -7.20 11.61
N CYS A 370 10.63 -8.17 11.50
CA CYS A 370 10.63 -9.37 12.32
C CYS A 370 10.93 -9.12 13.81
N THR A 371 11.89 -8.25 14.14
CA THR A 371 12.35 -7.99 15.52
C THR A 371 11.45 -7.04 16.28
N GLU A 372 11.21 -5.88 15.69
CA GLU A 372 10.67 -4.71 16.39
C GLU A 372 9.23 -4.45 15.97
N TYR A 373 8.99 -4.30 14.67
CA TYR A 373 7.69 -3.84 14.18
C TYR A 373 6.57 -4.88 14.38
N PHE A 374 6.87 -6.17 14.23
CA PHE A 374 5.91 -7.23 14.53
C PHE A 374 5.55 -7.26 16.02
N THR A 375 6.51 -7.00 16.91
CA THR A 375 6.26 -6.86 18.36
C THR A 375 5.37 -5.65 18.65
N MET A 376 5.61 -4.51 17.98
CA MET A 376 4.72 -3.34 18.06
C MET A 376 3.29 -3.67 17.61
N ILE A 377 3.11 -4.38 16.49
CA ILE A 377 1.81 -4.85 15.99
C ILE A 377 1.09 -5.73 17.03
N ARG A 378 1.80 -6.69 17.67
CA ARG A 378 1.22 -7.55 18.71
C ARG A 378 0.74 -6.75 19.93
N ASN A 379 1.48 -5.71 20.32
CA ASN A 379 1.16 -4.89 21.50
C ASN A 379 -0.09 -4.02 21.28
N VAL A 380 -0.31 -3.50 20.07
CA VAL A 380 -1.49 -2.68 19.72
C VAL A 380 -2.73 -3.50 19.32
N THR A 381 -2.59 -4.83 19.18
CA THR A 381 -3.66 -5.70 18.70
C THR A 381 -4.31 -6.47 19.86
N PRO A 382 -5.62 -6.27 20.14
CA PRO A 382 -6.29 -6.95 21.25
C PRO A 382 -6.27 -8.48 21.12
N LYS A 383 -5.95 -9.16 22.23
CA LYS A 383 -5.98 -10.63 22.33
C LYS A 383 -7.39 -11.14 22.01
N GLY A 384 -7.49 -12.04 21.03
CA GLY A 384 -8.77 -12.59 20.55
C GLY A 384 -9.44 -11.80 19.41
N SER A 385 -8.98 -10.59 19.07
CA SER A 385 -9.60 -9.78 18.00
C SER A 385 -8.81 -9.72 16.69
N GLY A 386 -7.49 -9.91 16.70
CA GLY A 386 -6.64 -9.74 15.51
C GLY A 386 -5.89 -10.97 15.01
N GLY A 387 -6.26 -12.18 15.45
CA GLY A 387 -5.49 -13.40 15.14
C GLY A 387 -5.26 -13.65 13.65
N GLY A 388 -6.30 -13.53 12.81
CA GLY A 388 -6.21 -13.88 11.38
C GLY A 388 -5.14 -13.11 10.59
N PRO A 389 -5.07 -11.77 10.65
CA PRO A 389 -4.00 -11.02 9.98
C PRO A 389 -2.64 -11.13 10.64
N VAL A 390 -2.56 -11.10 11.99
CA VAL A 390 -1.28 -11.13 12.71
C VAL A 390 -0.59 -12.48 12.57
N THR A 391 -1.32 -13.59 12.70
CA THR A 391 -0.76 -14.94 12.48
C THR A 391 -0.34 -15.15 11.03
N ARG A 392 -1.08 -14.66 10.03
CA ARG A 392 -0.63 -14.73 8.63
C ARG A 392 0.66 -13.95 8.37
N LEU A 393 0.86 -12.81 9.05
CA LEU A 393 2.13 -12.09 8.98
C LEU A 393 3.26 -12.88 9.67
N GLU A 394 3.00 -13.48 10.84
CA GLU A 394 3.95 -14.33 11.56
C GLU A 394 4.40 -15.53 10.72
N GLU A 395 3.45 -16.24 10.11
CA GLU A 395 3.69 -17.36 9.18
C GLU A 395 4.50 -16.93 7.96
N PHE A 396 4.12 -15.82 7.31
CA PHE A 396 4.82 -15.28 6.14
C PHE A 396 6.28 -14.89 6.44
N LEU A 397 6.52 -14.23 7.57
CA LEU A 397 7.86 -13.83 7.99
C LEU A 397 8.71 -15.06 8.33
N HIS A 398 8.16 -16.03 9.06
CA HIS A 398 8.86 -17.28 9.38
C HIS A 398 9.16 -18.13 8.12
N GLU A 399 8.24 -18.20 7.15
CA GLU A 399 8.48 -18.87 5.87
C GLU A 399 9.59 -18.17 5.07
N SER A 400 9.55 -16.84 5.00
CA SER A 400 10.56 -16.02 4.31
C SER A 400 11.95 -16.19 4.92
N ILE A 401 12.03 -16.29 6.26
CA ILE A 401 13.22 -16.61 7.04
C ILE A 401 13.73 -18.02 6.69
N THR A 402 12.87 -19.03 6.81
CA THR A 402 13.23 -20.44 6.65
C THR A 402 13.67 -20.79 5.23
N LYS A 403 13.11 -20.12 4.21
CA LYS A 403 13.49 -20.28 2.80
C LYS A 403 14.66 -19.39 2.36
N GLY A 404 15.18 -18.52 3.24
CA GLY A 404 16.26 -17.59 2.91
C GLY A 404 15.85 -16.45 1.96
N GLY A 405 14.55 -16.15 1.84
CA GLY A 405 14.05 -15.05 1.00
C GLY A 405 12.56 -15.17 0.63
N ILE A 406 12.02 -14.09 0.06
CA ILE A 406 10.63 -14.01 -0.41
C ILE A 406 10.54 -14.54 -1.84
N SER A 407 9.68 -15.55 -2.04
CA SER A 407 9.40 -16.14 -3.35
C SER A 407 8.69 -15.14 -4.28
N ALA A 408 8.90 -15.26 -5.60
CA ALA A 408 8.15 -14.44 -6.56
C ALA A 408 6.64 -14.75 -6.47
N PRO A 409 5.76 -13.74 -6.57
CA PRO A 409 4.33 -13.96 -6.40
C PRO A 409 3.74 -14.83 -7.51
N ALA A 410 2.87 -15.76 -7.11
CA ALA A 410 2.19 -16.64 -8.06
C ALA A 410 1.28 -15.84 -9.01
N GLY A 411 1.45 -16.05 -10.32
CA GLY A 411 0.70 -15.34 -11.36
C GLY A 411 1.38 -14.10 -11.93
N GLN A 412 2.58 -13.73 -11.46
CA GLN A 412 3.35 -12.65 -12.09
C GLN A 412 3.59 -12.95 -13.57
N LEU A 413 3.26 -11.99 -14.45
CA LEU A 413 3.48 -12.13 -15.88
C LEU A 413 4.99 -12.27 -16.17
N PHE A 414 5.34 -13.25 -17.00
CA PHE A 414 6.73 -13.46 -17.39
C PHE A 414 7.22 -12.36 -18.36
N PRO A 415 8.53 -12.05 -18.39
CA PRO A 415 9.09 -11.11 -19.37
C PRO A 415 8.74 -11.55 -20.80
N ARG A 416 8.12 -10.66 -21.58
CA ARG A 416 7.55 -10.92 -22.93
C ARG A 416 6.24 -11.73 -22.95
N PHE A 417 5.38 -11.60 -21.94
CA PHE A 417 3.99 -12.09 -22.01
C PHE A 417 3.20 -11.48 -23.18
N TRP A 418 3.47 -10.22 -23.51
CA TRP A 418 2.82 -9.36 -24.51
C TRP A 418 3.81 -8.38 -25.15
#